data_AF-A0A2T2U9R2-F1
#
_entry.id   AF-A0A2T2U9R2-F1
#
_cell.length_a   1.000
_cell.length_b   1.000
_cell.length_c   1.000
_cell.angle_alpha   90.00
_cell.angle_beta   90.00
_cell.angle_gamma   90.00
#
_symmetry.space_group_name_H-M   'P 1'
#
loop_
_entity.id
_entity.type
_entity.pdbx_description
1 polymer ?
#
loop_
_entity_poly.entity_id
_entity_poly.type
_entity_poly.pdbx_seq_one_letter_code
_entity_poly.pdbx_strand_id
1 'polypeptide(L)'
;ALFQVVRTADPDRVQIRGHSPRAEIPSPEEGVEEIGQYRTVDALRDALTEAGIEGRTAVFEDAEADRVLTDSNVTPDHAWIGRPRFETITFFVDEGAADEYVRSLDAPSSSA
;
A
#
# COMPACT_ATOMS: atom_id res chain seq x y z
N ALA A 1 -6.53 13.92 3.19
CA ALA A 1 -5.71 12.80 3.67
C ALA A 1 -4.24 13.11 3.40
N LEU A 2 -3.34 12.43 4.08
CA LEU A 2 -1.91 12.42 3.77
C LEU A 2 -1.54 10.98 3.39
N PHE A 3 -0.84 10.79 2.29
CA PHE A 3 -0.42 9.49 1.79
C PHE A 3 1.09 9.41 1.82
N GLN A 4 1.63 8.50 2.61
CA GLN A 4 3.05 8.18 2.61
C GLN A 4 3.26 7.00 1.67
N VAL A 5 4.18 7.13 0.71
CA VAL A 5 4.58 6.03 -0.17
C VAL A 5 5.96 5.57 0.27
N VAL A 6 6.07 4.29 0.59
CA VAL A 6 7.32 3.68 1.03
C VAL A 6 7.64 2.45 0.20
N ARG A 7 8.92 2.20 -0.02
CA ARG A 7 9.44 0.92 -0.48
C ARG A 7 9.94 0.16 0.73
N THR A 8 9.45 -1.05 0.92
CA THR A 8 9.81 -1.86 2.09
C THR A 8 11.23 -2.43 1.95
N ALA A 9 11.69 -3.19 2.93
CA ALA A 9 12.95 -3.93 2.83
C ALA A 9 13.03 -4.84 1.61
N ASP A 10 11.87 -5.36 1.15
CA ASP A 10 11.74 -5.98 -0.16
C ASP A 10 11.66 -4.88 -1.23
N PRO A 11 12.66 -4.77 -2.14
CA PRO A 11 12.70 -3.69 -3.14
C PRO A 11 11.55 -3.77 -4.15
N ASP A 12 10.98 -4.97 -4.34
CA ASP A 12 9.84 -5.22 -5.22
C ASP A 12 8.48 -4.90 -4.57
N ARG A 13 8.47 -4.54 -3.29
CA ARG A 13 7.26 -4.22 -2.54
C ARG A 13 7.18 -2.74 -2.22
N VAL A 14 6.11 -2.12 -2.72
CA VAL A 14 5.76 -0.72 -2.46
C VAL A 14 4.51 -0.69 -1.62
N GLN A 15 4.41 0.23 -0.67
CA GLN A 15 3.26 0.37 0.22
C GLN A 15 2.83 1.83 0.29
N ILE A 16 1.51 2.05 0.21
CA ILE A 16 0.87 3.32 0.52
C ILE A 16 0.30 3.20 1.93
N ARG A 17 0.62 4.20 2.76
CA ARG A 17 0.06 4.39 4.09
C ARG A 17 -0.74 5.68 4.11
N GLY A 18 -2.04 5.54 4.31
CA GLY A 18 -3.01 6.59 4.44
C GLY A 18 -3.04 7.08 5.87
N HIS A 19 -3.02 8.40 6.03
CA HIS A 19 -3.00 9.05 7.32
C HIS A 19 -3.98 10.22 7.36
N SER A 20 -4.31 10.61 8.58
CA SER A 20 -4.99 11.87 8.84
C SER A 20 -4.20 13.05 8.23
N PRO A 21 -4.86 14.06 7.65
CA PRO A 21 -4.20 15.16 6.95
C PRO A 21 -3.29 16.02 7.86
N ARG A 22 -3.46 15.91 9.17
CA ARG A 22 -2.68 16.62 10.21
C ARG A 22 -1.80 15.67 11.02
N ALA A 23 -1.67 14.41 10.60
CA ALA A 23 -0.76 13.48 11.26
C ALA A 23 0.69 13.90 11.03
N GLU A 24 1.50 13.82 12.09
CA GLU A 24 2.95 13.86 11.98
C GLU A 24 3.43 12.44 11.68
N ILE A 25 3.94 12.24 10.46
CA ILE A 25 4.38 10.92 10.02
C ILE A 25 5.84 10.74 10.43
N PRO A 26 6.15 9.73 11.26
CA PRO A 26 7.53 9.45 11.61
C PRO A 26 8.31 8.99 10.37
N SER A 27 9.63 9.17 10.41
CA SER A 27 10.51 8.58 9.41
C SER A 27 10.27 7.07 9.31
N PRO A 28 10.39 6.48 8.11
CA PRO A 28 10.25 5.05 7.93
C PRO A 28 11.26 4.28 8.78
N GLU A 29 10.93 3.02 9.08
CA GLU A 29 11.77 2.09 9.84
C GLU A 29 13.09 1.78 9.10
N GLU A 30 14.08 1.24 9.81
CA GLU A 30 15.34 0.84 9.19
C GLU A 30 15.09 -0.21 8.09
N GLY A 31 15.63 0.03 6.90
CA GLY A 31 15.39 -0.81 5.72
C GLY A 31 14.14 -0.45 4.92
N VAL A 32 13.36 0.55 5.33
CA VAL A 32 12.23 1.09 4.56
C VAL A 32 12.61 2.45 3.98
N GLU A 33 12.50 2.60 2.67
CA GLU A 33 12.78 3.84 1.94
C GLU A 33 11.49 4.63 1.74
N GLU A 34 11.42 5.87 2.24
CA GLU A 34 10.32 6.77 1.90
C GLU A 34 10.53 7.32 0.50
N ILE A 35 9.62 6.98 -0.42
CA ILE A 35 9.58 7.54 -1.78
C ILE A 35 9.06 8.98 -1.71
N GLY A 36 8.03 9.21 -0.89
CA GLY A 36 7.52 10.56 -0.65
C GLY A 36 6.20 10.61 0.11
N GLN A 37 5.76 11.83 0.39
CA GLN A 37 4.50 12.13 1.07
C GLN A 37 3.63 13.04 0.20
N TYR A 38 2.39 12.63 -0.02
CA TYR A 38 1.47 13.26 -0.96
C TYR A 38 0.16 13.64 -0.28
N ARG A 39 -0.27 14.88 -0.47
CA ARG A 39 -1.55 15.39 0.09
C ARG A 39 -2.71 15.32 -0.89
N THR A 40 -2.41 15.06 -2.16
CA THR A 40 -3.38 14.94 -3.24
C THR A 40 -3.28 13.56 -3.88
N VAL A 41 -4.41 13.04 -4.34
CA VAL A 41 -4.45 11.76 -5.05
C VAL A 41 -3.69 11.86 -6.37
N ASP A 42 -3.75 13.02 -7.05
CA ASP A 42 -3.02 13.27 -8.30
C ASP A 42 -1.51 13.09 -8.15
N ALA A 43 -0.90 13.73 -7.14
CA ALA A 43 0.54 13.59 -6.88
C ALA A 43 0.92 12.18 -6.40
N LEU A 44 0.04 11.51 -5.65
CA LEU A 44 0.20 10.09 -5.30
C LEU A 44 0.25 9.21 -6.56
N ARG A 45 -0.65 9.45 -7.52
CA ARG A 45 -0.73 8.67 -8.77
C ARG A 45 0.51 8.87 -9.64
N ASP A 46 1.01 10.09 -9.72
CA ASP A 46 2.26 10.40 -10.44
C ASP A 46 3.43 9.61 -9.84
N ALA A 47 3.59 9.66 -8.51
CA ALA A 47 4.64 8.92 -7.81
C ALA A 47 4.52 7.39 -7.96
N LEU A 48 3.30 6.86 -7.97
CA LEU A 48 3.05 5.44 -8.21
C LEU A 48 3.41 5.03 -9.65
N THR A 49 3.20 5.93 -10.60
CA THR A 49 3.64 5.75 -11.99
C THR A 49 5.16 5.68 -12.06
N GLU A 50 5.87 6.61 -11.40
CA GLU A 50 7.33 6.59 -11.31
C GLU A 50 7.87 5.35 -10.58
N ALA A 51 7.15 4.87 -9.56
CA ALA A 51 7.48 3.65 -8.83
C ALA A 51 7.24 2.36 -9.65
N GLY A 52 6.63 2.46 -10.82
CA GLY A 52 6.43 1.34 -11.74
C GLY A 52 5.47 0.28 -11.19
N ILE A 53 4.36 0.71 -10.57
CA ILE A 53 3.34 -0.21 -10.03
C ILE A 53 2.31 -0.68 -11.07
N GLU A 54 2.36 -0.16 -12.30
CA GLU A 54 1.46 -0.57 -13.36
C GLU A 54 1.60 -2.06 -13.70
N GLY A 55 0.47 -2.78 -13.69
CA GLY A 55 0.43 -4.23 -13.93
C GLY A 55 0.87 -5.08 -12.74
N ARG A 56 1.08 -4.48 -11.57
CA ARG A 56 1.38 -5.21 -10.32
C ARG A 56 0.11 -5.74 -9.67
N THR A 57 0.31 -6.65 -8.72
CA THR A 57 -0.77 -7.07 -7.82
C THR A 57 -0.84 -6.14 -6.61
N ALA A 58 -2.00 -5.56 -6.34
CA ALA A 58 -2.25 -4.74 -5.16
C ALA A 58 -3.14 -5.48 -4.17
N VAL A 59 -2.79 -5.36 -2.89
CA VAL A 59 -3.58 -5.78 -1.74
C VAL A 59 -4.10 -4.52 -1.05
N PHE A 60 -5.42 -4.40 -0.97
CA PHE A 60 -6.13 -3.29 -0.36
C PHE A 60 -6.72 -3.75 0.97
N GLU A 61 -6.25 -3.17 2.06
CA GLU A 61 -6.77 -3.45 3.40
C GLU A 61 -7.96 -2.52 3.65
N ASP A 62 -9.15 -3.13 3.78
CA ASP A 62 -10.42 -2.45 3.97
C ASP A 62 -10.71 -2.33 5.47
N ALA A 63 -10.31 -1.21 6.07
CA ALA A 63 -10.52 -0.98 7.50
C ALA A 63 -12.01 -0.91 7.89
N GLU A 64 -12.89 -0.53 6.95
CA GLU A 64 -14.32 -0.43 7.22
C GLU A 64 -15.03 -1.79 7.27
N ALA A 65 -14.64 -2.74 6.42
CA ALA A 65 -15.26 -4.07 6.34
C ALA A 65 -14.40 -5.18 6.93
N ASP A 66 -13.29 -4.84 7.59
CA ASP A 66 -12.36 -5.77 8.25
C ASP A 66 -11.96 -6.92 7.30
N ARG A 67 -11.55 -6.56 6.07
CA ARG A 67 -11.23 -7.54 5.03
C ARG A 67 -10.15 -7.04 4.10
N VAL A 68 -9.59 -7.97 3.35
CA VAL A 68 -8.55 -7.68 2.37
C VAL A 68 -9.08 -7.95 0.96
N LEU A 69 -8.81 -7.05 0.03
CA LEU A 69 -9.14 -7.20 -1.39
C LEU A 69 -7.83 -7.25 -2.20
N THR A 70 -7.77 -8.13 -3.19
CA THR A 70 -6.59 -8.27 -4.05
C THR A 70 -6.99 -7.99 -5.50
N ASP A 71 -6.18 -7.23 -6.21
CA ASP A 71 -6.32 -6.97 -7.65
C ASP A 71 -4.98 -7.21 -8.34
N SER A 72 -4.93 -8.14 -9.30
CA SER A 72 -3.69 -8.58 -9.95
C SER A 72 -3.24 -7.73 -11.13
N ASN A 73 -4.01 -6.70 -11.50
CA ASN A 73 -3.66 -5.81 -12.61
C ASN A 73 -3.98 -4.35 -12.25
N VAL A 74 -3.31 -3.87 -11.22
CA VAL A 74 -3.51 -2.51 -10.72
C VAL A 74 -2.78 -1.48 -11.59
N THR A 75 -3.39 -0.31 -11.72
CA THR A 75 -2.78 0.86 -12.36
C THR A 75 -2.73 2.01 -11.37
N PRO A 76 -1.85 3.01 -11.54
CA PRO A 76 -1.85 4.21 -10.71
C PRO A 76 -3.23 4.91 -10.66
N ASP A 77 -3.99 4.89 -11.75
CA ASP A 77 -5.34 5.48 -11.81
C ASP A 77 -6.43 4.64 -11.09
N HIS A 78 -6.08 3.52 -10.45
CA HIS A 78 -7.06 2.60 -9.88
C HIS A 78 -8.03 3.32 -8.93
N ALA A 79 -9.33 3.03 -9.09
CA ALA A 79 -10.41 3.79 -8.45
C ALA A 79 -10.38 3.76 -6.92
N TRP A 80 -9.68 2.80 -6.32
CA TRP A 80 -9.53 2.65 -4.87
C TRP A 80 -8.32 3.40 -4.29
N ILE A 81 -7.33 3.75 -5.12
CA ILE A 81 -6.13 4.48 -4.67
C ILE A 81 -6.53 5.89 -4.21
N GLY A 82 -6.07 6.27 -3.03
CA GLY A 82 -6.36 7.57 -2.43
C GLY A 82 -7.72 7.67 -1.73
N ARG A 83 -8.46 6.56 -1.60
CA ARG A 83 -9.68 6.54 -0.79
C ARG A 83 -9.33 6.36 0.70
N PRO A 84 -10.00 7.07 1.61
CA PRO A 84 -9.77 6.92 3.04
C PRO A 84 -10.17 5.54 3.57
N ARG A 85 -11.02 4.80 2.84
CA ARG A 85 -11.44 3.42 3.17
C ARG A 85 -10.29 2.42 3.08
N PHE A 86 -9.32 2.66 2.19
CA PHE A 86 -8.16 1.81 1.97
C PHE A 86 -6.94 2.53 2.51
N GLU A 87 -6.79 2.50 3.83
CA GLU A 87 -5.70 3.19 4.52
C GLU A 87 -4.36 2.56 4.18
N THR A 88 -4.29 1.23 4.03
CA THR A 88 -3.06 0.56 3.63
C THR A 88 -3.27 -0.16 2.30
N ILE A 89 -2.37 0.10 1.36
CA ILE A 89 -2.34 -0.57 0.04
C ILE A 89 -0.92 -1.05 -0.18
N THR A 90 -0.75 -2.35 -0.40
CA THR A 90 0.56 -2.96 -0.63
C THR A 90 0.63 -3.55 -2.04
N PHE A 91 1.66 -3.19 -2.80
CA PHE A 91 1.90 -3.64 -4.16
C PHE A 91 2.99 -4.71 -4.20
N PHE A 92 2.75 -5.74 -5.01
CA PHE A 92 3.57 -6.92 -5.18
C PHE A 92 3.87 -7.14 -6.66
N VAL A 93 5.03 -7.73 -6.95
CA VAL A 93 5.42 -8.08 -8.32
C VAL A 93 4.44 -9.03 -8.99
N ASP A 94 3.84 -9.96 -8.24
CA ASP A 94 2.93 -10.98 -8.74
C ASP A 94 1.88 -11.38 -7.68
N GLU A 95 0.88 -12.15 -8.14
CA GLU A 95 -0.22 -12.65 -7.32
C GLU A 95 0.24 -13.63 -6.23
N GLY A 96 1.25 -14.47 -6.49
CA GLY A 96 1.80 -15.39 -5.50
C GLY A 96 2.38 -14.67 -4.27
N ALA A 97 3.15 -13.60 -4.49
CA ALA A 97 3.66 -12.78 -3.39
C ALA A 97 2.53 -12.06 -2.61
N ALA A 98 1.48 -11.63 -3.30
CA ALA A 98 0.31 -11.02 -2.65
C ALA A 98 -0.50 -12.04 -1.84
N ASP A 99 -0.72 -13.25 -2.36
CA ASP A 99 -1.47 -14.32 -1.71
C ASP A 99 -0.78 -14.77 -0.41
N GLU A 100 0.55 -14.93 -0.43
CA GLU A 100 1.33 -15.25 0.78
C GLU A 100 1.20 -14.14 1.84
N TYR A 101 1.17 -12.87 1.42
CA TYR A 101 0.93 -11.76 2.33
C TYR A 101 -0.49 -11.78 2.92
N VAL A 102 -1.52 -11.98 2.10
CA VAL A 102 -2.92 -12.08 2.55
C VAL A 102 -3.08 -13.25 3.53
N ARG A 103 -2.49 -14.41 3.24
CA ARG A 103 -2.47 -15.56 4.17
C ARG A 103 -1.81 -15.22 5.50
N SER A 104 -0.73 -14.43 5.48
CA SER A 104 -0.08 -13.98 6.71
C SER A 104 -0.94 -13.01 7.53
N LEU A 105 -1.87 -12.28 6.90
CA LEU A 105 -2.82 -11.41 7.60
C LEU A 105 -4.00 -12.21 8.20
N ASP A 106 -4.48 -13.22 7.47
CA ASP A 106 -5.59 -14.09 7.90
C ASP A 106 -5.16 -15.15 8.93
N ALA A 107 -3.88 -15.53 8.92
CA ALA A 107 -3.35 -16.49 9.88
C ALA A 107 -3.70 -16.02 11.29
N PRO A 108 -4.43 -16.83 12.09
CA PRO A 108 -4.72 -16.46 13.45
C PRO A 108 -3.37 -16.22 14.10
N SER A 109 -3.20 -15.02 14.68
CA SER A 109 -2.08 -14.70 15.54
C SER A 109 -2.10 -15.76 16.65
N SER A 110 -1.42 -16.87 16.41
CA SER A 110 -1.35 -17.99 17.33
C SER A 110 -0.39 -17.51 18.40
N SER A 111 -0.95 -16.80 19.39
CA SER A 111 -0.31 -16.63 20.68
C SER A 111 0.12 -18.02 21.15
N ALA A 112 1.43 -18.24 21.15
CA ALA A 112 2.10 -19.30 21.89
C ALA A 112 2.82 -18.66 23.08
#